data_AF-A0A953X6X8-F1
#
_entry.id   AF-A0A953X6X8-F1
#
_cell.length_a   1.000
_cell.length_b   1.000
_cell.length_c   1.000
_cell.angle_alpha   90.00
_cell.angle_beta   90.00
_cell.angle_gamma   90.00
#
_symmetry.space_group_name_H-M   'P 1'
#
loop_
_entity.id
_entity.type
_entity.pdbx_description
1 polymer ?
#
loop_
_entity_poly.entity_id
_entity_poly.type
_entity_poly.pdbx_seq_one_letter_code
_entity_poly.pdbx_strand_id
1 'polypeptide(L)'
;VRFGETMASDHRRILATAISRLRGKIKYRPVVFELMPDRFTLTALQRTMEAILGLGLHTQNFRRALDKAGLVTGTGAMETSTGGRPAELYRFCREQAAATAAPGLATPRRPAD
;
A
#
# COMPACT_ATOMS: atom_id res chain seq x y z
N VAL A 1 16.73 16.33 13.33
CA VAL A 1 15.71 15.25 13.42
C VAL A 1 14.43 15.87 13.96
N ARG A 2 13.31 15.78 13.25
CA ARG A 2 12.02 16.26 13.76
C ARG A 2 11.37 15.12 14.54
N PHE A 3 11.33 15.23 15.86
CA PHE A 3 10.64 14.25 16.69
C PHE A 3 9.12 14.42 16.55
N GLY A 4 8.37 13.32 16.68
CA GLY A 4 6.91 13.35 16.70
C GLY A 4 6.36 13.93 18.01
N GLU A 5 5.04 14.12 18.06
CA GLU A 5 4.36 14.58 19.27
C GLU A 5 4.41 13.52 20.39
N THR A 6 4.47 13.98 21.64
CA THR A 6 4.44 13.08 22.80
C THR A 6 3.07 12.46 22.93
N MET A 7 3.02 11.13 23.02
CA MET A 7 1.77 10.39 23.22
C MET A 7 1.57 10.08 24.71
N ALA A 8 0.32 10.13 25.16
CA ALA A 8 -0.05 9.82 26.55
C ALA A 8 0.13 8.32 26.88
N SER A 9 0.45 8.01 28.14
CA SER A 9 0.49 6.64 28.67
C SER A 9 1.32 5.68 27.78
N ASP A 10 0.76 4.51 27.45
CA ASP A 10 1.32 3.47 26.61
C ASP A 10 0.89 3.59 25.13
N HIS A 11 0.32 4.71 24.70
CA HIS A 11 -0.16 4.90 23.32
C HIS A 11 0.95 4.69 22.28
N ARG A 12 2.20 5.03 22.62
CA ARG A 12 3.35 4.74 21.75
C ARG A 12 3.52 3.24 21.51
N ARG A 13 3.33 2.41 22.54
CA ARG A 13 3.40 0.94 22.45
C ARG A 13 2.23 0.38 21.66
N ILE A 14 1.01 0.91 21.89
CA ILE A 14 -0.19 0.53 21.13
C ILE A 14 0.00 0.83 19.64
N LEU A 15 0.47 2.03 19.29
CA LEU A 15 0.74 2.44 17.91
C LEU A 15 1.81 1.55 17.25
N ALA A 16 2.94 1.31 17.94
CA ALA A 16 4.00 0.45 17.43
C ALA A 16 3.51 -0.99 17.18
N THR A 17 2.63 -1.50 18.06
CA THR A 17 2.00 -2.82 17.92
C THR A 17 1.04 -2.85 16.73
N ALA A 18 0.20 -1.82 16.58
CA ALA A 18 -0.74 -1.70 15.47
C ALA A 18 -0.03 -1.65 14.11
N ILE A 19 1.02 -0.83 13.98
CA ILE A 19 1.85 -0.74 12.77
C ILE A 19 2.50 -2.08 12.46
N SER A 20 3.04 -2.77 13.47
CA SER A 20 3.67 -4.08 13.29
C SER A 20 2.67 -5.13 12.78
N ARG A 21 1.44 -5.15 13.32
CA ARG A 21 0.38 -6.05 12.86
C ARG A 21 -0.12 -5.71 11.45
N LEU A 22 -0.24 -4.42 11.14
CA LEU A 22 -0.62 -3.95 9.80
C LEU A 22 0.38 -4.39 8.74
N ARG A 23 1.69 -4.17 9.00
CA ARG A 23 2.79 -4.65 8.14
C ARG A 23 2.75 -6.15 7.93
N GLY A 24 2.41 -6.91 8.96
CA GLY A 24 2.18 -8.35 8.84
C GLY A 24 1.04 -8.68 7.87
N LYS A 25 -0.14 -8.07 8.08
CA LYS A 25 -1.36 -8.33 7.30
C LYS A 25 -1.23 -8.00 5.82
N ILE A 26 -0.58 -6.89 5.48
CA ILE A 26 -0.43 -6.43 4.08
C ILE A 26 0.28 -7.46 3.20
N LYS A 27 1.17 -8.28 3.77
CA LYS A 27 1.90 -9.32 3.02
C LYS A 27 1.01 -10.44 2.52
N TYR A 28 -0.13 -10.70 3.17
CA TYR A 28 -0.99 -11.84 2.84
C TYR A 28 -2.45 -11.47 2.58
N ARG A 29 -2.84 -10.20 2.80
CA ARG A 29 -4.17 -9.68 2.49
C ARG A 29 -4.09 -8.30 1.82
N PRO A 30 -5.01 -7.99 0.91
CA PRO A 30 -5.06 -6.71 0.21
C PRO A 30 -5.65 -5.57 1.08
N VAL A 31 -5.31 -5.52 2.38
CA VAL A 31 -5.86 -4.53 3.34
C VAL A 31 -5.43 -3.10 3.04
N VAL A 32 -4.37 -2.90 2.26
CA VAL A 32 -3.94 -1.54 1.86
C VAL A 32 -5.03 -0.80 1.09
N PHE A 33 -5.86 -1.49 0.32
CA PHE A 33 -6.94 -0.85 -0.43
C PHE A 33 -8.06 -0.32 0.45
N GLU A 34 -8.19 -0.80 1.69
CA GLU A 34 -9.13 -0.25 2.68
C GLU A 34 -8.66 1.10 3.24
N LEU A 35 -7.36 1.41 3.10
CA LEU A 35 -6.76 2.68 3.50
C LEU A 35 -6.72 3.70 2.36
N MET A 36 -7.08 3.28 1.15
CA MET A 36 -7.10 4.12 -0.04
C MET A 36 -8.50 4.66 -0.30
N PRO A 37 -8.63 5.84 -0.93
CA PRO A 37 -9.91 6.29 -1.47
C PRO A 37 -10.45 5.31 -2.53
N ASP A 38 -11.73 5.43 -2.89
CA ASP A 38 -12.38 4.59 -3.91
C ASP A 38 -11.68 4.58 -5.27
N ARG A 39 -11.00 5.68 -5.61
CA ARG A 39 -10.20 5.86 -6.82
C ARG A 39 -8.85 6.42 -6.43
N PHE A 40 -7.78 5.82 -6.93
CA PHE A 40 -6.41 6.21 -6.59
C PHE A 40 -5.47 6.02 -7.76
N THR A 41 -4.36 6.74 -7.76
CA THR A 41 -3.25 6.48 -8.69
C THR A 41 -2.34 5.39 -8.14
N LEU A 42 -1.66 4.65 -9.03
CA LEU A 42 -0.66 3.65 -8.61
C LEU A 42 0.48 4.27 -7.80
N THR A 43 0.83 5.53 -8.09
CA THR A 43 1.83 6.27 -7.32
C THR A 43 1.36 6.56 -5.90
N ALA A 44 0.09 6.95 -5.70
CA ALA A 44 -0.46 7.13 -4.36
C ALA A 44 -0.47 5.82 -3.58
N LEU A 45 -0.88 4.72 -4.23
CA LEU A 45 -0.85 3.40 -3.61
C LEU A 45 0.57 2.97 -3.21
N GLN A 46 1.56 3.19 -4.08
CA GLN A 46 2.96 2.90 -3.78
C GLN A 46 3.44 3.70 -2.57
N ARG A 47 3.17 5.01 -2.52
CA ARG A 47 3.55 5.87 -1.39
C ARG A 47 2.92 5.41 -0.07
N THR A 48 1.65 5.02 -0.10
CA THR A 48 0.96 4.46 1.08
C THR A 48 1.64 3.16 1.55
N MET A 49 1.98 2.27 0.62
CA MET A 49 2.70 1.03 0.94
C MET A 49 4.09 1.30 1.52
N GLU A 50 4.86 2.21 0.93
CA GLU A 50 6.18 2.61 1.40
C GLU A 50 6.12 3.23 2.80
N ALA A 51 5.13 4.11 3.04
CA ALA A 51 4.90 4.73 4.34
C ALA A 51 4.57 3.69 5.42
N ILE A 52 3.72 2.71 5.09
CA ILE A 52 3.38 1.64 6.04
C ILE A 52 4.59 0.74 6.28
N LEU A 53 5.28 0.29 5.23
CA LEU A 53 6.42 -0.63 5.35
C LEU A 53 7.67 0.03 5.96
N GLY A 54 7.80 1.35 5.84
CA GLY A 54 8.99 2.10 6.24
C GLY A 54 10.20 1.80 5.35
N LEU A 55 9.99 1.45 4.09
CA LEU A 55 11.04 1.19 3.09
C LEU A 55 10.57 1.61 1.71
N GLY A 56 11.50 2.01 0.85
CA GLY A 56 11.22 2.33 -0.56
C GLY A 56 10.96 1.08 -1.39
N LEU A 57 10.02 1.16 -2.33
CA LEU A 57 9.69 0.09 -3.25
C LEU A 57 10.17 0.44 -4.66
N HIS A 58 10.67 -0.56 -5.38
CA HIS A 58 11.02 -0.37 -6.77
C HIS A 58 9.75 -0.27 -7.62
N THR A 59 9.52 0.87 -8.28
CA THR A 59 8.29 1.18 -9.03
C THR A 59 7.92 0.12 -10.05
N GLN A 60 8.89 -0.40 -10.82
CA GLN A 60 8.61 -1.39 -11.85
C GLN A 60 8.22 -2.75 -11.25
N ASN A 61 8.84 -3.14 -10.13
CA ASN A 61 8.52 -4.41 -9.47
C ASN A 61 7.14 -4.33 -8.80
N PHE A 62 6.84 -3.17 -8.21
CA PHE A 62 5.54 -2.90 -7.61
C PHE A 62 4.41 -3.01 -8.65
N ARG A 63 4.56 -2.36 -9.81
CA ARG A 63 3.58 -2.45 -10.91
C ARG A 63 3.39 -3.89 -11.39
N ARG A 64 4.49 -4.61 -11.69
CA ARG A 64 4.44 -6.02 -12.09
C ARG A 64 3.73 -6.89 -11.05
N ALA A 65 3.94 -6.64 -9.76
CA ALA A 65 3.30 -7.40 -8.69
C ALA A 65 1.79 -7.12 -8.62
N LEU A 66 1.34 -5.87 -8.84
CA LEU A 66 -0.07 -5.52 -8.92
C LEU A 66 -0.76 -6.13 -10.15
N ASP A 67 -0.12 -6.04 -11.31
CA ASP A 67 -0.63 -6.61 -12.56
C ASP A 67 -0.81 -8.12 -12.42
N LYS A 68 0.18 -8.82 -11.85
CA LYS A 68 0.12 -10.25 -11.57
C LYS A 68 -0.98 -10.62 -10.57
N ALA A 69 -1.25 -9.74 -9.60
CA ALA A 69 -2.24 -10.00 -8.58
C ALA A 69 -3.69 -9.78 -9.08
N GLY A 70 -3.89 -9.05 -10.20
CA GLY A 70 -5.22 -8.79 -10.74
C GLY A 70 -6.14 -7.98 -9.81
N LEU A 71 -5.57 -7.28 -8.82
CA LEU A 71 -6.35 -6.65 -7.75
C LEU A 71 -6.89 -5.26 -8.11
N VAL A 72 -6.43 -4.68 -9.22
CA VAL A 72 -6.77 -3.31 -9.61
C VAL A 72 -7.26 -3.26 -11.05
N THR A 73 -8.21 -2.37 -11.32
CA THR A 73 -8.75 -2.13 -12.66
C THR A 73 -8.63 -0.65 -13.00
N GLY A 74 -8.08 -0.35 -14.17
CA GLY A 74 -8.01 1.00 -14.71
C GLY A 74 -9.42 1.54 -14.98
N THR A 75 -9.67 2.77 -14.56
CA THR A 75 -10.99 3.41 -14.75
C THR A 75 -11.07 4.20 -16.05
N GLY A 76 -9.96 4.33 -16.79
CA GLY A 76 -9.84 5.21 -17.96
C GLY A 76 -9.83 6.71 -17.63
N ALA A 77 -10.16 7.10 -16.39
CA ALA A 77 -10.06 8.47 -15.92
C ALA A 77 -8.62 8.82 -15.54
N MET A 78 -8.24 10.08 -15.78
CA MET A 78 -6.91 10.60 -15.49
C MET A 78 -6.97 11.67 -14.40
N GLU A 79 -6.03 11.63 -13.47
CA GLU A 79 -5.79 12.67 -12.46
C GLU A 79 -4.70 13.62 -12.97
N THR A 80 -5.06 14.90 -13.13
CA THR A 80 -4.18 15.95 -13.66
C THR A 80 -3.53 16.80 -12.56
N SER A 81 -4.01 16.71 -11.32
CA SER A 81 -3.52 17.44 -10.14
C SER A 81 -2.26 16.84 -9.51
N THR A 82 -1.61 15.87 -10.15
CA THR A 82 -0.43 15.15 -9.63
C THR A 82 0.87 15.97 -9.66
N GLY A 83 0.83 17.21 -10.16
CA GLY A 83 2.00 18.09 -10.31
C GLY A 83 2.94 17.67 -11.45
N GLY A 84 2.47 16.83 -12.37
CA GLY A 84 3.25 16.31 -13.49
C GLY A 84 2.36 15.72 -14.59
N ARG A 85 2.83 14.66 -15.28
CA ARG A 85 2.04 13.97 -16.30
C ARG A 85 0.74 13.42 -15.68
N PRO A 86 -0.42 13.53 -16.38
CA PRO A 86 -1.66 12.94 -15.91
C PRO A 86 -1.49 11.45 -15.59
N ALA A 87 -2.00 11.03 -14.44
CA ALA A 87 -1.90 9.66 -13.97
C ALA A 87 -3.26 8.96 -14.02
N GLU A 88 -3.30 7.73 -14.50
CA GLU A 88 -4.54 6.97 -14.55
C GLU A 88 -5.04 6.63 -13.13
N LEU A 89 -6.36 6.75 -12.95
CA LEU A 89 -7.06 6.34 -11.75
C LEU A 89 -7.46 4.87 -11.83
N TYR A 90 -7.23 4.16 -10.74
CA TYR A 90 -7.53 2.74 -10.56
C TYR A 90 -8.55 2.56 -9.45
N ARG A 91 -9.27 1.44 -9.50
CA ARG A 91 -10.17 0.95 -8.45
C ARG A 91 -9.77 -0.45 -8.02
N PHE A 92 -9.94 -0.76 -6.74
CA PHE A 92 -9.76 -2.10 -6.20
C PHE A 92 -10.89 -3.05 -6.65
N CYS A 93 -10.54 -4.22 -7.19
CA CYS A 93 -11.50 -5.26 -7.58
C CYS A 93 -11.66 -6.30 -6.45
N ARG A 94 -12.72 -6.13 -5.64
CA ARG A 94 -13.02 -7.02 -4.50
C ARG A 94 -13.31 -8.46 -4.92
N GLU A 95 -13.94 -8.65 -6.08
CA GLU A 95 -14.31 -9.97 -6.61
C GLU A 95 -13.06 -10.81 -6.95
N GLN A 96 -12.07 -10.19 -7.61
CA GLN A 96 -10.80 -10.85 -7.94
C GLN A 96 -9.96 -11.14 -6.68
N ALA A 97 -10.06 -10.28 -5.66
CA ALA A 97 -9.42 -10.52 -4.37
C ALA A 97 -10.02 -11.71 -3.59
N ALA A 98 -11.32 -11.97 -3.75
CA ALA A 98 -11.99 -13.12 -3.11
C ALA A 98 -11.74 -14.43 -3.88
N ALA A 99 -11.67 -14.36 -5.21
CA ALA A 99 -11.38 -15.52 -6.07
C ALA A 99 -9.93 -16.00 -5.95
N THR A 100 -9.00 -15.08 -5.68
CA THR A 100 -7.58 -15.39 -5.56
C THR A 100 -7.23 -15.71 -4.11
N ALA A 101 -7.21 -16.98 -3.73
CA ALA A 101 -6.56 -17.46 -2.49
C ALA A 101 -5.02 -17.33 -2.56
N ALA A 102 -4.48 -16.30 -3.21
CA ALA A 102 -3.04 -16.09 -3.34
C ALA A 102 -2.49 -15.44 -2.08
N PRO A 103 -1.28 -15.86 -1.65
CA PRO A 103 -0.55 -15.10 -0.64
C PRO A 103 -0.36 -13.69 -1.20
N GLY A 104 -0.71 -12.69 -0.39
CA GLY A 104 -0.68 -11.27 -0.73
C GLY A 104 0.65 -10.72 -1.28
N LEU A 105 0.67 -9.40 -1.50
CA LEU A 105 1.73 -8.73 -2.27
C LEU A 105 3.13 -9.05 -1.71
N ALA A 106 3.96 -9.70 -2.53
CA ALA A 106 5.31 -10.10 -2.15
C ALA A 106 6.15 -8.86 -1.82
N THR A 107 6.39 -8.61 -0.53
CA THR A 107 7.31 -7.55 -0.07
C THR A 107 8.72 -8.10 0.04
N PRO A 108 9.77 -7.35 -0.37
CA PRO A 108 11.15 -7.77 -0.15
C PRO A 108 11.44 -7.98 1.34
N ARG A 109 12.22 -9.01 1.65
CA ARG A 109 12.67 -9.34 3.01
C ARG A 109 13.85 -8.41 3.35
N ARG A 110 13.78 -7.71 4.49
CA ARG A 110 14.91 -6.93 4.99
C ARG A 110 16.08 -7.91 5.25
N PRO A 111 17.33 -7.60 4.85
CA PRO A 111 18.50 -8.37 5.30
C PRO A 111 18.56 -8.33 6.83
N ALA A 112 18.91 -9.46 7.44
CA ALA A 112 19.18 -9.49 8.88
C ALA A 112 20.46 -8.69 9.14
N ASP A 113 20.42 -7.81 10.15
CA ASP A 113 21.61 -7.20 10.74
C ASP A 113 22.38 -8.27 11.55
#